data_AF-A0A8T6FJ12-F1
#
_entry.id   AF-A0A8T6FJ12-F1
#
_cell.length_a   1.000
_cell.length_b   1.000
_cell.length_c   1.000
_cell.angle_alpha   90.00
_cell.angle_beta   90.00
_cell.angle_gamma   90.00
#
_symmetry.space_group_name_H-M   'P 1'
#
loop_
_entity.id
_entity.type
_entity.pdbx_description
1 polymer ?
#
loop_
_entity_poly.entity_id
_entity_poly.type
_entity_poly.pdbx_seq_one_letter_code
_entity_poly.pdbx_strand_id
1 'polypeptide(L)'
;MAAPVLRVFSYLPNPRVWKALIAADLCGVEVEVSGDKGANLGSWLWDYEARPLDERERTADSPHARIGRRGFSGTLFKTDAFLAAHPFGTVPAAFSPGGEVGIFESNSILRAVARQGAGARSLYGRDDYEASRIDSFLDANLVFAREAQVYLLGMREPDAATHERMAAAYEFYLAGVESALGRTAYLVGDELSIADISFVCDFAQFLREGHYEDELAKAGLPLVSRDGAAEHPKAYAHMLRLSETRCVRETHGDVSQLVSPQDGGRMTVPWGRGRLALARAAGRVKTQWLWSVVSFSTPRRIAEARLSARARARRPRPKTPSYRRVLLAS
;
A
#
# COMPACT_ATOMS: atom_id res chain seq x y z
N MET A 1 -28.59 2.74 -7.53
CA MET A 1 -27.27 3.23 -7.08
C MET A 1 -26.54 3.72 -8.31
N ALA A 2 -25.75 4.79 -8.20
CA ALA A 2 -24.92 5.25 -9.32
C ALA A 2 -23.88 4.17 -9.65
N ALA A 3 -23.42 4.11 -10.90
CA ALA A 3 -22.33 3.20 -11.24
C ALA A 3 -21.05 3.58 -10.48
N PRO A 4 -20.22 2.60 -10.07
CA PRO A 4 -18.96 2.90 -9.38
C PRO A 4 -18.03 3.70 -10.28
N VAL A 5 -17.35 4.70 -9.71
CA VAL A 5 -16.37 5.53 -10.45
C VAL A 5 -15.07 4.78 -10.70
N LEU A 6 -14.78 3.75 -9.92
CA LEU A 6 -13.68 2.80 -10.12
C LEU A 6 -14.07 1.42 -9.61
N ARG A 7 -13.51 0.38 -10.24
CA ARG A 7 -13.47 -0.98 -9.69
C ARG A 7 -12.06 -1.33 -9.26
N VAL A 8 -11.88 -1.91 -8.07
CA VAL A 8 -10.55 -2.22 -7.52
C VAL A 8 -10.48 -3.69 -7.16
N PHE A 9 -9.55 -4.42 -7.78
CA PHE A 9 -9.18 -5.75 -7.34
C PHE A 9 -8.00 -5.68 -6.33
N SER A 10 -8.18 -6.28 -5.15
CA SER A 10 -7.17 -6.26 -4.09
C SER A 10 -7.34 -7.39 -3.08
N TYR A 11 -6.30 -7.65 -2.27
CA TYR A 11 -6.52 -8.36 -1.02
C TYR A 11 -7.29 -7.50 -0.02
N LEU A 12 -7.93 -8.14 0.96
CA LEU A 12 -8.75 -7.50 2.00
C LEU A 12 -8.41 -8.02 3.41
N PRO A 13 -8.33 -7.14 4.43
CA PRO A 13 -8.26 -5.69 4.30
C PRO A 13 -6.92 -5.24 3.65
N ASN A 14 -6.93 -4.14 2.89
CA ASN A 14 -5.73 -3.52 2.34
C ASN A 14 -5.69 -2.02 2.65
N PRO A 15 -4.79 -1.57 3.54
CA PRO A 15 -4.62 -0.16 3.86
C PRO A 15 -4.36 0.75 2.67
N ARG A 16 -3.80 0.22 1.59
CA ARG A 16 -3.58 0.97 0.35
C ARG A 16 -4.87 1.33 -0.39
N VAL A 17 -5.92 0.51 -0.24
CA VAL A 17 -7.25 0.75 -0.85
C VAL A 17 -8.08 1.71 0.00
N TRP A 18 -7.84 1.73 1.31
CA TRP A 18 -8.57 2.57 2.26
C TRP A 18 -8.51 4.06 1.92
N LYS A 19 -7.37 4.55 1.41
CA LYS A 19 -7.24 5.92 0.90
C LYS A 19 -8.36 6.27 -0.08
N ALA A 20 -8.54 5.42 -1.09
CA ALA A 20 -9.54 5.60 -2.13
C ALA A 20 -10.97 5.48 -1.59
N LEU A 21 -11.22 4.55 -0.66
CA LEU A 21 -12.54 4.38 -0.03
C LEU A 21 -12.93 5.57 0.86
N ILE A 22 -11.97 6.15 1.58
CA ILE A 22 -12.18 7.35 2.40
C ILE A 22 -12.52 8.54 1.50
N ALA A 23 -11.74 8.76 0.43
CA ALA A 23 -12.03 9.83 -0.53
C ALA A 23 -13.39 9.62 -1.21
N ALA A 24 -13.75 8.37 -1.56
CA ALA A 24 -15.02 8.04 -2.19
C ALA A 24 -16.20 8.40 -1.27
N ASP A 25 -16.14 8.02 0.01
CA ASP A 25 -17.17 8.36 1.00
C ASP A 25 -17.31 9.87 1.19
N LEU A 26 -16.19 10.59 1.29
CA LEU A 26 -16.17 12.05 1.47
C LEU A 26 -16.72 12.80 0.24
N CYS A 27 -16.56 12.25 -0.96
CA CYS A 27 -17.07 12.81 -2.21
C CYS A 27 -18.46 12.28 -2.58
N GLY A 28 -19.03 11.33 -1.82
CA GLY A 28 -20.31 10.70 -2.18
C GLY A 28 -20.28 9.90 -3.48
N VAL A 29 -19.12 9.36 -3.87
CA VAL A 29 -18.96 8.49 -5.04
C VAL A 29 -18.72 7.05 -4.60
N GLU A 30 -19.00 6.08 -5.48
CA GLU A 30 -18.86 4.66 -5.17
C GLU A 30 -17.57 4.09 -5.79
N VAL A 31 -16.80 3.36 -5.00
CA VAL A 31 -15.68 2.54 -5.47
C VAL A 31 -16.00 1.10 -5.14
N GLU A 32 -16.10 0.27 -6.18
CA GLU A 32 -16.33 -1.16 -6.01
C GLU A 32 -15.00 -1.85 -5.69
N VAL A 33 -14.97 -2.73 -4.70
CA VAL A 33 -13.76 -3.48 -4.33
C VAL A 33 -14.06 -4.97 -4.34
N SER A 34 -13.31 -5.72 -5.13
CA SER A 34 -13.38 -7.17 -5.22
C SER A 34 -12.08 -7.83 -4.74
N GLY A 35 -12.22 -9.02 -4.15
CA GLY A 35 -11.10 -9.85 -3.70
C GLY A 35 -11.33 -10.51 -2.35
N ASP A 36 -10.25 -10.96 -1.71
CA ASP A 36 -10.27 -11.83 -0.53
C ASP A 36 -9.01 -11.61 0.33
N LYS A 37 -8.78 -12.40 1.38
CA LYS A 37 -7.53 -12.42 2.14
C LYS A 37 -6.34 -12.65 1.21
N GLY A 38 -5.20 -12.03 1.52
CA GLY A 38 -3.98 -12.14 0.70
C GLY A 38 -3.57 -13.57 0.34
N ALA A 39 -3.71 -14.52 1.28
CA ALA A 39 -3.42 -15.93 1.05
C ALA A 39 -4.35 -16.61 0.02
N ASN A 40 -5.56 -16.08 -0.19
CA ASN A 40 -6.56 -16.63 -1.08
C ASN A 40 -6.47 -16.06 -2.50
N LEU A 41 -5.73 -14.97 -2.73
CA LEU A 41 -5.65 -14.35 -4.06
C LEU A 41 -5.03 -15.25 -5.14
N GLY A 42 -4.31 -16.31 -4.74
CA GLY A 42 -3.83 -17.35 -5.66
C GLY A 42 -4.95 -18.21 -6.25
N SER A 43 -6.18 -18.16 -5.70
CA SER A 43 -7.36 -18.85 -6.24
C SER A 43 -8.34 -17.92 -6.96
N TRP A 44 -7.91 -16.71 -7.31
CA TRP A 44 -8.72 -15.74 -8.05
C TRP A 44 -8.18 -15.53 -9.45
N LEU A 45 -9.08 -15.25 -10.40
CA LEU A 45 -8.74 -14.66 -11.68
C LEU A 45 -8.54 -13.16 -11.46
N TRP A 46 -7.36 -12.67 -11.77
CA TRP A 46 -7.01 -11.25 -11.69
C TRP A 46 -7.35 -10.63 -13.03
N ASP A 47 -8.42 -9.84 -13.06
CA ASP A 47 -8.89 -9.09 -14.21
C ASP A 47 -9.86 -7.98 -13.78
N TYR A 48 -10.40 -7.22 -14.73
CA TYR A 48 -11.52 -6.30 -14.52
C TYR A 48 -12.72 -7.01 -13.87
N GLU A 49 -13.10 -8.17 -14.41
CA GLU A 49 -14.11 -9.08 -13.86
C GLU A 49 -13.46 -10.10 -12.90
N ALA A 50 -12.76 -9.60 -11.89
CA ALA A 50 -12.06 -10.44 -10.92
C ALA A 50 -13.05 -11.36 -10.17
N ARG A 51 -12.75 -12.65 -10.15
CA ARG A 51 -13.60 -13.68 -9.53
C ARG A 51 -12.79 -14.83 -8.94
N PRO A 52 -13.32 -15.58 -7.97
CA PRO A 52 -12.77 -16.89 -7.61
C PRO A 52 -12.76 -17.82 -8.84
N LEU A 53 -11.73 -18.66 -8.92
CA LEU A 53 -11.60 -19.71 -9.93
C LEU A 53 -12.08 -21.06 -9.37
N ASP A 54 -12.73 -21.85 -10.22
CA ASP A 54 -13.00 -23.26 -9.90
C ASP A 54 -11.68 -24.05 -9.76
N GLU A 55 -11.70 -25.18 -9.03
CA GLU A 55 -10.52 -26.07 -8.91
C GLU A 55 -9.95 -26.49 -10.28
N ARG A 56 -10.83 -26.81 -11.23
CA ARG A 56 -10.48 -27.20 -12.60
C ARG A 56 -9.77 -26.12 -13.41
N GLU A 57 -9.94 -24.84 -13.06
CA GLU A 57 -9.29 -23.72 -13.74
C GLU A 57 -7.90 -23.43 -13.15
N ARG A 58 -7.60 -23.96 -11.95
CA ARG A 58 -6.39 -23.68 -11.17
C ARG A 58 -5.25 -24.63 -11.50
N THR A 59 -4.97 -24.81 -12.79
CA THR A 59 -3.93 -25.72 -13.28
C THR A 59 -2.67 -24.98 -13.70
N ALA A 60 -1.52 -25.68 -13.70
CA ALA A 60 -0.27 -25.11 -14.18
C ALA A 60 -0.31 -24.76 -15.68
N ASP A 61 -1.16 -25.45 -16.45
CA ASP A 61 -1.35 -25.26 -17.90
C ASP A 61 -2.39 -24.18 -18.24
N SER A 62 -2.99 -23.54 -17.22
CA SER A 62 -3.93 -22.44 -17.43
C SER A 62 -3.29 -21.32 -18.26
N PRO A 63 -3.96 -20.76 -19.27
CA PRO A 63 -3.44 -19.64 -20.05
C PRO A 63 -3.18 -18.40 -19.18
N HIS A 64 -3.78 -18.35 -17.98
CA HIS A 64 -3.64 -17.25 -17.02
C HIS A 64 -2.59 -17.53 -15.96
N ALA A 65 -2.00 -18.75 -15.90
CA ALA A 65 -1.00 -19.07 -14.89
C ALA A 65 0.24 -18.19 -15.04
N ARG A 66 0.61 -17.50 -13.96
CA ARG A 66 1.80 -16.65 -13.86
C ARG A 66 2.51 -16.97 -12.55
N ILE A 67 3.84 -16.96 -12.57
CA ILE A 67 4.64 -17.09 -11.35
C ILE A 67 4.50 -15.80 -10.53
N GLY A 68 4.04 -15.94 -9.28
CA GLY A 68 3.93 -14.86 -8.32
C GLY A 68 5.26 -14.16 -8.06
N ARG A 69 5.20 -12.84 -7.90
CA ARG A 69 6.32 -11.96 -7.58
C ARG A 69 5.85 -10.91 -6.57
N ARG A 70 6.80 -10.29 -5.86
CA ARG A 70 6.59 -9.12 -4.97
C ARG A 70 5.36 -9.24 -4.06
N GLY A 71 5.50 -9.90 -2.92
CA GLY A 71 4.41 -10.09 -1.96
C GLY A 71 3.43 -11.22 -2.30
N PHE A 72 3.70 -11.98 -3.36
CA PHE A 72 3.01 -13.23 -3.64
C PHE A 72 4.03 -14.29 -4.04
N SER A 73 3.78 -15.52 -3.62
CA SER A 73 4.56 -16.71 -4.01
C SER A 73 3.61 -17.73 -4.63
N GLY A 74 4.17 -18.72 -5.34
CA GLY A 74 3.38 -19.73 -6.03
C GLY A 74 2.75 -19.22 -7.34
N THR A 75 1.77 -19.96 -7.85
CA THR A 75 1.04 -19.63 -9.08
C THR A 75 -0.08 -18.64 -8.79
N LEU A 76 -0.19 -17.61 -9.63
CA LEU A 76 -1.30 -16.67 -9.67
C LEU A 76 -1.97 -16.76 -11.04
N PHE A 77 -3.25 -16.43 -11.13
CA PHE A 77 -4.00 -16.49 -12.39
C PHE A 77 -4.33 -15.07 -12.84
N LYS A 78 -3.62 -14.57 -13.86
CA LYS A 78 -3.75 -13.21 -14.39
C LYS A 78 -3.98 -13.27 -15.89
N THR A 79 -5.01 -12.57 -16.38
CA THR A 79 -5.24 -12.49 -17.83
C THR A 79 -4.19 -11.61 -18.49
N ASP A 80 -4.02 -11.75 -19.81
CA ASP A 80 -3.13 -10.85 -20.56
C ASP A 80 -3.68 -9.42 -20.60
N ALA A 81 -5.00 -9.27 -20.63
CA ALA A 81 -5.68 -7.98 -20.51
C ALA A 81 -5.34 -7.30 -19.17
N PHE A 82 -5.38 -8.04 -18.06
CA PHE A 82 -4.95 -7.54 -16.75
C PHE A 82 -3.50 -7.06 -16.79
N LEU A 83 -2.58 -7.81 -17.39
CA LEU A 83 -1.16 -7.43 -17.46
C LEU A 83 -0.92 -6.25 -18.41
N ALA A 84 -1.73 -6.10 -19.46
CA ALA A 84 -1.70 -4.94 -20.34
C ALA A 84 -2.18 -3.68 -19.61
N ALA A 85 -3.28 -3.77 -18.85
CA ALA A 85 -3.81 -2.68 -18.04
C ALA A 85 -2.93 -2.35 -16.82
N HIS A 86 -2.30 -3.37 -16.22
CA HIS A 86 -1.46 -3.27 -15.04
C HIS A 86 -0.07 -3.88 -15.28
N PRO A 87 0.87 -3.11 -15.87
CA PRO A 87 2.19 -3.61 -16.27
C PRO A 87 3.03 -4.20 -15.12
N PHE A 88 2.81 -3.75 -13.89
CA PHE A 88 3.50 -4.28 -12.70
C PHE A 88 2.87 -5.57 -12.17
N GLY A 89 1.65 -5.89 -12.59
CA GLY A 89 0.92 -7.09 -12.20
C GLY A 89 0.70 -7.21 -10.69
N THR A 90 0.57 -6.10 -9.97
CA THR A 90 0.38 -6.05 -8.51
C THR A 90 -0.98 -5.51 -8.15
N VAL A 91 -1.41 -5.76 -6.91
CA VAL A 91 -2.60 -5.16 -6.30
C VAL A 91 -2.20 -4.10 -5.26
N PRO A 92 -3.05 -3.07 -5.01
CA PRO A 92 -4.37 -2.84 -5.60
C PRO A 92 -4.30 -2.48 -7.08
N ALA A 93 -5.26 -3.00 -7.85
CA ALA A 93 -5.40 -2.79 -9.28
C ALA A 93 -6.78 -2.18 -9.55
N ALA A 94 -6.81 -0.88 -9.86
CA ALA A 94 -8.06 -0.17 -10.12
C ALA A 94 -8.32 -0.04 -11.62
N PHE A 95 -9.58 -0.06 -12.02
CA PHE A 95 -10.00 0.08 -13.39
C PHE A 95 -10.97 1.26 -13.52
N SER A 96 -10.95 1.93 -14.67
CA SER A 96 -12.06 2.77 -15.10
C SER A 96 -13.39 1.98 -15.08
N PRO A 97 -14.55 2.67 -15.04
CA PRO A 97 -15.86 1.99 -15.02
C PRO A 97 -16.13 1.05 -16.21
N GLY A 98 -15.41 1.19 -17.32
CA GLY A 98 -15.51 0.29 -18.48
C GLY A 98 -14.38 -0.74 -18.58
N GLY A 99 -13.39 -0.71 -17.67
CA GLY A 99 -12.28 -1.65 -17.66
C GLY A 99 -11.11 -1.34 -18.60
N GLU A 100 -11.21 -0.28 -19.41
CA GLU A 100 -10.24 0.04 -20.46
C GLU A 100 -8.93 0.63 -19.93
N VAL A 101 -8.99 1.32 -18.79
CA VAL A 101 -7.84 2.00 -18.18
C VAL A 101 -7.52 1.37 -16.84
N GLY A 102 -6.34 0.76 -16.76
CA GLY A 102 -5.76 0.31 -15.50
C GLY A 102 -5.04 1.45 -14.77
N ILE A 103 -5.37 1.65 -13.51
CA ILE A 103 -4.75 2.60 -12.58
C ILE A 103 -4.11 1.77 -11.45
N PHE A 104 -2.79 1.88 -11.33
CA PHE A 104 -2.00 1.22 -10.30
C PHE A 104 -1.29 2.28 -9.44
N GLU A 105 -0.77 1.85 -8.29
CA GLU A 105 -0.25 2.71 -7.22
C GLU A 105 -1.39 3.41 -6.44
N SER A 106 -1.36 3.29 -5.12
CA SER A 106 -2.43 3.75 -4.22
C SER A 106 -2.68 5.24 -4.23
N ASN A 107 -1.64 6.09 -4.31
CA ASN A 107 -1.83 7.54 -4.41
C ASN A 107 -2.43 7.92 -5.77
N SER A 108 -2.11 7.19 -6.84
CA SER A 108 -2.72 7.39 -8.16
C SER A 108 -4.20 6.99 -8.17
N ILE A 109 -4.56 5.88 -7.53
CA ILE A 109 -5.96 5.47 -7.33
C ILE A 109 -6.72 6.51 -6.49
N LEU A 110 -6.11 7.00 -5.41
CA LEU A 110 -6.66 8.07 -4.57
C LEU A 110 -6.93 9.34 -5.37
N ARG A 111 -5.97 9.80 -6.20
CA ARG A 111 -6.15 10.94 -7.10
C ARG A 111 -7.29 10.73 -8.09
N ALA A 112 -7.42 9.52 -8.65
CA ALA A 112 -8.51 9.21 -9.57
C ALA A 112 -9.89 9.38 -8.90
N VAL A 113 -10.07 8.85 -7.69
CA VAL A 113 -11.31 9.03 -6.92
C VAL A 113 -11.58 10.51 -6.62
N ALA A 114 -10.56 11.24 -6.14
CA ALA A 114 -10.71 12.66 -5.82
C ALA A 114 -11.11 13.50 -7.04
N ARG A 115 -10.58 13.19 -8.23
CA ARG A 115 -10.97 13.85 -9.49
C ARG A 115 -12.40 13.52 -9.90
N GLN A 116 -12.81 12.25 -9.79
CA GLN A 116 -14.18 11.84 -10.09
C GLN A 116 -15.20 12.46 -9.11
N GLY A 117 -14.78 12.68 -7.87
CA GLY A 117 -15.58 13.30 -6.81
C GLY A 117 -15.54 14.83 -6.75
N ALA A 118 -14.77 15.49 -7.62
CA ALA A 118 -14.49 16.92 -7.51
C ALA A 118 -15.73 17.82 -7.58
N GLY A 119 -16.79 17.37 -8.27
CA GLY A 119 -18.07 18.08 -8.35
C GLY A 119 -18.84 18.13 -7.02
N ALA A 120 -18.57 17.21 -6.10
CA ALA A 120 -19.17 17.20 -4.76
C ALA A 120 -18.24 17.80 -3.70
N ARG A 121 -16.94 17.50 -3.78
CA ARG A 121 -15.93 18.01 -2.84
C ARG A 121 -14.56 18.05 -3.51
N SER A 122 -13.90 19.20 -3.47
CA SER A 122 -12.51 19.28 -3.94
C SER A 122 -11.56 18.75 -2.87
N LEU A 123 -11.04 17.53 -3.07
CA LEU A 123 -9.99 16.96 -2.22
C LEU A 123 -8.60 17.07 -2.85
N TYR A 124 -8.50 17.56 -4.09
CA TYR A 124 -7.25 17.59 -4.86
C TYR A 124 -6.78 19.02 -5.21
N GLY A 125 -7.11 19.98 -4.34
CA GLY A 125 -6.71 21.38 -4.49
C GLY A 125 -7.71 22.22 -5.27
N ARG A 126 -7.63 23.54 -5.10
CA ARG A 126 -8.49 24.51 -5.79
C ARG A 126 -7.93 24.97 -7.13
N ASP A 127 -6.62 24.88 -7.29
CA ASP A 127 -5.88 25.23 -8.49
C ASP A 127 -4.67 24.29 -8.69
N ASP A 128 -3.95 24.49 -9.80
CA ASP A 128 -2.80 23.67 -10.18
C ASP A 128 -1.65 23.77 -9.16
N TYR A 129 -1.54 24.88 -8.42
CA TYR A 129 -0.50 25.08 -7.42
C TYR A 129 -0.80 24.29 -6.14
N GLU A 130 -2.04 24.31 -5.68
CA GLU A 130 -2.47 23.48 -4.55
C GLU A 130 -2.42 22.00 -4.90
N ALA A 131 -2.85 21.62 -6.11
CA ALA A 131 -2.71 20.24 -6.58
C ALA A 131 -1.23 19.80 -6.58
N SER A 132 -0.31 20.65 -7.06
CA SER A 132 1.13 20.38 -7.03
C SER A 132 1.68 20.28 -5.60
N ARG A 133 1.15 21.09 -4.68
CA ARG A 133 1.54 21.07 -3.27
C ARG A 133 1.05 19.79 -2.58
N ILE A 134 -0.17 19.34 -2.89
CA ILE A 134 -0.70 18.03 -2.48
C ILE A 134 0.16 16.90 -3.04
N ASP A 135 0.52 16.97 -4.32
CA ASP A 135 1.38 15.96 -4.96
C ASP A 135 2.74 15.84 -4.27
N SER A 136 3.31 16.96 -3.83
CA SER A 136 4.57 16.97 -3.07
C SER A 136 4.47 16.16 -1.77
N PHE A 137 3.36 16.28 -1.03
CA PHE A 137 3.12 15.49 0.17
C PHE A 137 2.85 14.01 -0.14
N LEU A 138 2.10 13.71 -1.21
CA LEU A 138 1.86 12.34 -1.64
C LEU A 138 3.16 11.62 -2.02
N ASP A 139 4.07 12.32 -2.70
CA ASP A 139 5.34 11.76 -3.14
C ASP A 139 6.32 11.58 -1.95
N ALA A 140 6.39 12.54 -1.03
CA ALA A 140 7.14 12.39 0.22
C ALA A 140 6.61 11.22 1.06
N ASN A 141 5.27 11.11 1.19
CA ASN A 141 4.64 10.01 1.90
C ASN A 141 4.88 8.66 1.22
N LEU A 142 4.94 8.60 -0.12
CA LEU A 142 5.23 7.37 -0.84
C LEU A 142 6.63 6.82 -0.50
N VAL A 143 7.62 7.70 -0.33
CA VAL A 143 8.98 7.30 0.11
C VAL A 143 8.93 6.75 1.53
N PHE A 144 8.30 7.47 2.46
CA PHE A 144 8.10 7.00 3.84
C PHE A 144 7.39 5.64 3.90
N ALA A 145 6.25 5.51 3.22
CA ALA A 145 5.43 4.30 3.20
C ALA A 145 6.17 3.11 2.60
N ARG A 146 7.10 3.35 1.66
CA ARG A 146 7.94 2.31 1.09
C ARG A 146 8.97 1.80 2.09
N GLU A 147 9.65 2.69 2.81
CA GLU A 147 10.57 2.29 3.88
C GLU A 147 9.81 1.57 5.01
N ALA A 148 8.67 2.10 5.42
CA ALA A 148 7.78 1.47 6.40
C ALA A 148 7.37 0.06 5.99
N GLN A 149 7.06 -0.16 4.71
CA GLN A 149 6.74 -1.50 4.21
C GLN A 149 7.93 -2.46 4.35
N VAL A 150 9.14 -2.03 3.99
CA VAL A 150 10.33 -2.89 4.09
C VAL A 150 10.62 -3.22 5.54
N TYR A 151 10.55 -2.21 6.41
CA TYR A 151 10.71 -2.34 7.86
C TYR A 151 9.71 -3.32 8.48
N LEU A 152 8.41 -3.11 8.28
CA LEU A 152 7.36 -3.96 8.85
C LEU A 152 7.39 -5.40 8.33
N LEU A 153 7.76 -5.63 7.06
CA LEU A 153 7.91 -6.99 6.52
C LEU A 153 9.15 -7.71 7.06
N GLY A 154 10.15 -6.97 7.56
CA GLY A 154 11.37 -7.51 8.16
C GLY A 154 11.22 -7.93 9.62
N MET A 155 10.11 -7.61 10.28
CA MET A 155 9.95 -7.74 11.75
C MET A 155 10.08 -9.15 12.33
N ARG A 156 10.02 -10.21 11.50
CA ARG A 156 10.32 -11.57 11.97
C ARG A 156 11.77 -11.73 12.43
N GLU A 157 12.68 -11.02 11.78
CA GLU A 157 14.11 -11.00 12.07
C GLU A 157 14.59 -9.55 11.90
N PRO A 158 14.29 -8.65 12.88
CA PRO A 158 14.62 -7.24 12.76
C PRO A 158 16.11 -7.04 12.57
N ASP A 159 16.48 -6.15 11.65
CA ASP A 159 17.86 -5.84 11.34
C ASP A 159 18.16 -4.36 11.58
N ALA A 160 19.34 -4.08 12.16
CA ALA A 160 19.73 -2.72 12.56
C ALA A 160 19.81 -1.75 11.36
N ALA A 161 20.23 -2.22 10.19
CA ALA A 161 20.36 -1.36 9.02
C ALA A 161 19.00 -0.92 8.45
N THR A 162 18.00 -1.80 8.44
CA THR A 162 16.63 -1.46 8.06
C THR A 162 15.96 -0.61 9.11
N HIS A 163 16.21 -0.87 10.40
CA HIS A 163 15.75 -0.02 11.49
C HIS A 163 16.28 1.41 11.36
N GLU A 164 17.59 1.58 11.16
CA GLU A 164 18.24 2.89 10.99
C GLU A 164 17.68 3.65 9.76
N ARG A 165 17.50 2.97 8.62
CA ARG A 165 16.86 3.57 7.44
C ARG A 165 15.43 4.01 7.73
N MET A 166 14.67 3.21 8.46
CA MET A 166 13.31 3.57 8.85
C MET A 166 13.31 4.77 9.80
N ALA A 167 14.18 4.80 10.81
CA ALA A 167 14.30 5.91 11.74
C ALA A 167 14.63 7.23 11.01
N ALA A 168 15.57 7.20 10.06
CA ALA A 168 15.89 8.36 9.24
C ALA A 168 14.73 8.82 8.35
N ALA A 169 14.00 7.88 7.73
CA ALA A 169 12.83 8.19 6.92
C ALA A 169 11.66 8.74 7.77
N TYR A 170 11.46 8.19 8.96
CA TYR A 170 10.46 8.65 9.93
C TYR A 170 10.73 10.09 10.35
N GLU A 171 11.97 10.39 10.77
CA GLU A 171 12.34 11.72 11.25
C GLU A 171 12.20 12.77 10.14
N PHE A 172 12.73 12.48 8.94
CA PHE A 172 12.61 13.39 7.81
C PHE A 172 11.14 13.67 7.44
N TYR A 173 10.32 12.61 7.37
CA TYR A 173 8.92 12.75 6.96
C TYR A 173 8.09 13.51 8.01
N LEU A 174 8.21 13.15 9.29
CA LEU A 174 7.44 13.80 10.34
C LEU A 174 7.89 15.23 10.62
N ALA A 175 9.18 15.55 10.51
CA ALA A 175 9.64 16.94 10.59
C ALA A 175 8.95 17.83 9.53
N GLY A 176 8.77 17.32 8.31
CA GLY A 176 8.02 18.00 7.24
C GLY A 176 6.54 18.17 7.56
N VAL A 177 5.89 17.12 8.06
CA VAL A 177 4.47 17.13 8.46
C VAL A 177 4.23 18.08 9.64
N GLU A 178 5.05 18.00 10.69
CA GLU A 178 5.00 18.86 11.89
C GLU A 178 5.18 20.34 11.52
N SER A 179 6.11 20.64 10.61
CA SER A 179 6.33 22.00 10.10
C SER A 179 5.10 22.54 9.37
N ALA A 180 4.47 21.74 8.51
CA ALA A 180 3.26 22.13 7.79
C ALA A 180 2.09 22.41 8.73
N LEU A 181 1.82 21.47 9.65
CA LEU A 181 0.75 21.58 10.65
C LEU A 181 1.00 22.68 11.69
N GLY A 182 2.23 23.19 11.78
CA GLY A 182 2.54 24.39 12.55
C GLY A 182 2.02 25.69 11.93
N ARG A 183 1.57 25.67 10.67
CA ARG A 183 1.17 26.85 9.91
C ARG A 183 -0.29 26.81 9.46
N THR A 184 -0.84 25.62 9.24
CA THR A 184 -2.17 25.42 8.65
C THR A 184 -2.93 24.31 9.38
N ALA A 185 -4.27 24.29 9.26
CA ALA A 185 -5.08 23.29 9.96
C ALA A 185 -4.91 21.85 9.41
N TYR A 186 -4.61 21.73 8.11
CA TYR A 186 -4.34 20.50 7.38
C TYR A 186 -2.97 20.58 6.69
N LEU A 187 -2.52 19.52 6.03
CA LEU A 187 -1.21 19.49 5.37
C LEU A 187 -1.07 20.53 4.25
N VAL A 188 -2.18 20.80 3.54
CA VAL A 188 -2.22 21.78 2.45
C VAL A 188 -3.36 22.77 2.71
N GLY A 189 -3.07 23.77 3.53
CA GLY A 189 -4.03 24.85 3.84
C GLY A 189 -5.01 24.46 4.95
N ASP A 190 -6.17 25.12 4.94
CA ASP A 190 -7.14 25.03 6.05
C ASP A 190 -8.29 24.07 5.79
N GLU A 191 -8.22 23.30 4.70
CA GLU A 191 -9.22 22.29 4.33
C GLU A 191 -8.59 20.89 4.15
N LEU A 192 -9.40 19.86 4.43
CA LEU A 192 -9.02 18.46 4.24
C LEU A 192 -8.74 18.17 2.75
N SER A 193 -7.60 17.56 2.47
CA SER A 193 -7.20 17.13 1.13
C SER A 193 -6.83 15.64 1.10
N ILE A 194 -6.55 15.12 -0.10
CA ILE A 194 -6.00 13.77 -0.23
C ILE A 194 -4.58 13.62 0.36
N ALA A 195 -3.85 14.71 0.62
CA ALA A 195 -2.58 14.64 1.35
C ALA A 195 -2.82 14.12 2.78
N ASP A 196 -3.82 14.66 3.46
CA ASP A 196 -4.21 14.27 4.83
C ASP A 196 -4.71 12.83 4.90
N ILE A 197 -5.55 12.43 3.91
CA ILE A 197 -6.04 11.05 3.78
C ILE A 197 -4.87 10.08 3.58
N SER A 198 -3.92 10.43 2.72
CA SER A 198 -2.74 9.58 2.47
C SER A 198 -1.87 9.46 3.72
N PHE A 199 -1.64 10.58 4.43
CA PHE A 199 -0.88 10.64 5.67
C PHE A 199 -1.48 9.73 6.74
N VAL A 200 -2.76 9.91 7.11
CA VAL A 200 -3.37 9.09 8.18
C VAL A 200 -3.34 7.61 7.85
N CYS A 201 -3.54 7.24 6.57
CA CYS A 201 -3.54 5.84 6.18
C CYS A 201 -2.18 5.17 6.30
N ASP A 202 -1.12 5.83 5.80
CA ASP A 202 0.23 5.24 5.79
C ASP A 202 0.89 5.36 7.16
N PHE A 203 0.66 6.46 7.88
CA PHE A 203 1.22 6.65 9.21
C PHE A 203 0.59 5.69 10.22
N ALA A 204 -0.74 5.50 10.21
CA ALA A 204 -1.37 4.48 11.04
C ALA A 204 -0.89 3.06 10.69
N GLN A 205 -0.61 2.79 9.41
CA GLN A 205 -0.05 1.50 9.00
C GLN A 205 1.38 1.31 9.51
N PHE A 206 2.19 2.38 9.57
CA PHE A 206 3.54 2.36 10.14
C PHE A 206 3.52 2.08 11.65
N LEU A 207 2.65 2.76 12.42
CA LEU A 207 2.55 2.62 13.89
C LEU A 207 2.20 1.20 14.36
N ARG A 208 1.84 0.31 13.43
CA ARG A 208 1.73 -1.14 13.69
C ARG A 208 3.07 -1.79 14.07
N GLU A 209 4.19 -1.08 13.99
CA GLU A 209 5.44 -1.50 14.61
C GLU A 209 5.27 -1.82 16.10
N GLY A 210 4.34 -1.16 16.80
CA GLY A 210 4.03 -1.44 18.21
C GLY A 210 3.58 -2.88 18.48
N HIS A 211 3.11 -3.61 17.46
CA HIS A 211 2.83 -5.05 17.59
C HIS A 211 4.09 -5.93 17.67
N TYR A 212 5.26 -5.37 17.34
CA TYR A 212 6.54 -6.06 17.23
C TYR A 212 7.56 -5.57 18.25
N GLU A 213 7.10 -4.93 19.33
CA GLU A 213 7.96 -4.41 20.38
C GLU A 213 8.83 -5.51 21.01
N ASP A 214 8.28 -6.71 21.23
CA ASP A 214 9.01 -7.86 21.75
C ASP A 214 10.13 -8.32 20.79
N GLU A 215 9.86 -8.40 19.48
CA GLU A 215 10.84 -8.76 18.46
C GLU A 215 11.96 -7.73 18.35
N LEU A 216 11.61 -6.44 18.39
CA LEU A 216 12.59 -5.34 18.37
C LEU A 216 13.44 -5.35 19.64
N ALA A 217 12.83 -5.51 20.82
CA ALA A 217 13.55 -5.58 22.09
C ALA A 217 14.54 -6.76 22.14
N LYS A 218 14.15 -7.95 21.63
CA LYS A 218 15.07 -9.10 21.49
C LYS A 218 16.25 -8.82 20.57
N ALA A 219 16.07 -7.95 19.58
CA ALA A 219 17.12 -7.50 18.67
C ALA A 219 17.93 -6.30 19.23
N GLY A 220 17.60 -5.81 20.43
CA GLY A 220 18.25 -4.63 21.03
C GLY A 220 17.89 -3.31 20.34
N LEU A 221 16.76 -3.25 19.64
CA LEU A 221 16.28 -2.09 18.88
C LEU A 221 15.04 -1.49 19.55
N PRO A 222 14.93 -0.16 19.68
CA PRO A 222 13.70 0.48 20.15
C PRO A 222 12.64 0.54 19.06
N LEU A 223 11.38 0.83 19.43
CA LEU A 223 10.39 1.32 18.47
C LEU A 223 10.89 2.61 17.83
N VAL A 224 10.72 2.75 16.51
CA VAL A 224 11.08 4.00 15.81
C VAL A 224 10.19 5.14 16.29
N SER A 225 8.91 4.86 16.56
CA SER A 225 7.93 5.85 17.03
C SER A 225 7.97 6.14 18.53
N ARG A 226 8.94 5.60 19.29
CA ARG A 226 8.91 5.61 20.77
C ARG A 226 8.63 6.99 21.35
N ASP A 227 9.37 8.00 20.90
CA ASP A 227 9.32 9.36 21.42
C ASP A 227 8.51 10.31 20.52
N GLY A 228 7.89 9.76 19.47
CA GLY A 228 7.28 10.51 18.38
C GLY A 228 6.17 11.47 18.80
N ALA A 229 5.35 11.10 19.79
CA ALA A 229 4.29 11.98 20.28
C ALA A 229 4.82 13.22 21.02
N ALA A 230 6.02 13.13 21.60
CA ALA A 230 6.68 14.26 22.25
C ALA A 230 7.46 15.11 21.24
N GLU A 231 8.09 14.48 20.23
CA GLU A 231 8.90 15.15 19.21
C GLU A 231 8.06 15.82 18.11
N HIS A 232 6.96 15.16 17.69
CA HIS A 232 6.08 15.58 16.60
C HIS A 232 4.61 15.69 17.05
N PRO A 233 4.30 16.50 18.08
CA PRO A 233 2.99 16.50 18.73
C PRO A 233 1.84 16.90 17.81
N LYS A 234 2.06 17.79 16.83
CA LYS A 234 1.00 18.20 15.89
C LYS A 234 0.72 17.10 14.88
N ALA A 235 1.75 16.42 14.38
CA ALA A 235 1.58 15.27 13.49
C ALA A 235 0.71 14.17 14.15
N TYR A 236 1.01 13.81 15.40
CA TYR A 236 0.24 12.83 16.15
C TYR A 236 -1.19 13.31 16.47
N ALA A 237 -1.35 14.56 16.94
CA ALA A 237 -2.67 15.13 17.20
C ALA A 237 -3.53 15.20 15.92
N HIS A 238 -2.92 15.52 14.79
CA HIS A 238 -3.59 15.54 13.49
C HIS A 238 -4.03 14.13 13.06
N MET A 239 -3.17 13.13 13.20
CA MET A 239 -3.51 11.74 12.90
C MET A 239 -4.69 11.27 13.78
N LEU A 240 -4.65 11.53 15.09
CA LEU A 240 -5.74 11.20 16.02
C LEU A 240 -7.05 11.89 15.62
N ARG A 241 -7.01 13.19 15.33
CA ARG A 241 -8.18 13.93 14.85
C ARG A 241 -8.75 13.35 13.55
N LEU A 242 -7.91 13.00 12.58
CA LEU A 242 -8.37 12.36 11.34
C LEU A 242 -9.00 10.99 11.61
N SER A 243 -8.47 10.22 12.56
CA SER A 243 -8.99 8.90 12.91
C SER A 243 -10.41 8.91 13.48
N GLU A 244 -10.81 10.01 14.12
CA GLU A 244 -12.15 10.20 14.65
C GLU A 244 -13.18 10.49 13.55
N THR A 245 -12.72 10.87 12.36
CA THR A 245 -13.58 11.11 11.21
C THR A 245 -14.31 9.81 10.85
N ARG A 246 -15.64 9.87 10.74
CA ARG A 246 -16.51 8.70 10.49
C ARG A 246 -15.96 7.76 9.42
N CYS A 247 -15.63 8.29 8.24
CA CYS A 247 -15.15 7.50 7.10
C CYS A 247 -13.83 6.77 7.40
N VAL A 248 -12.92 7.42 8.13
CA VAL A 248 -11.63 6.81 8.55
C VAL A 248 -11.90 5.74 9.60
N ARG A 249 -12.66 6.04 10.65
CA ARG A 249 -13.01 5.09 11.71
C ARG A 249 -13.72 3.85 11.19
N GLU A 250 -14.67 4.00 10.27
CA GLU A 250 -15.39 2.88 9.66
C GLU A 250 -14.47 2.00 8.80
N THR A 251 -13.46 2.60 8.16
CA THR A 251 -12.54 1.92 7.24
C THR A 251 -11.34 1.28 7.96
N HIS A 252 -10.72 2.01 8.90
CA HIS A 252 -9.51 1.62 9.63
C HIS A 252 -9.78 0.92 10.97
N GLY A 253 -10.98 1.10 11.56
CA GLY A 253 -11.19 0.85 12.98
C GLY A 253 -10.64 1.99 13.85
N ASP A 254 -10.60 1.78 15.16
CA ASP A 254 -10.04 2.75 16.11
C ASP A 254 -8.51 2.68 16.11
N VAL A 255 -7.86 3.68 15.49
CA VAL A 255 -6.39 3.76 15.42
C VAL A 255 -5.76 4.54 16.58
N SER A 256 -6.57 5.11 17.50
CA SER A 256 -6.03 5.80 18.68
C SER A 256 -5.21 4.88 19.58
N GLN A 257 -5.57 3.58 19.58
CA GLN A 257 -4.87 2.51 20.28
C GLN A 257 -3.42 2.30 19.80
N LEU A 258 -3.03 2.85 18.65
CA LEU A 258 -1.67 2.78 18.11
C LEU A 258 -0.74 3.87 18.68
N VAL A 259 -1.28 4.85 19.41
CA VAL A 259 -0.54 6.04 19.90
C VAL A 259 -0.37 6.03 21.42
N SER A 260 -1.12 5.20 22.16
CA SER A 260 -1.03 5.15 23.61
C SER A 260 0.25 4.43 24.09
N PRO A 261 0.91 4.90 25.16
CA PRO A 261 1.99 4.17 25.83
C PRO A 261 1.47 2.79 26.25
N GLN A 262 2.19 1.72 25.89
CA GLN A 262 1.76 0.35 26.18
C GLN A 262 2.05 -0.01 27.65
N ASP A 263 1.00 -0.10 28.47
CA ASP A 263 1.03 -0.92 29.69
C ASP A 263 0.91 -2.41 29.29
N GLY A 264 2.01 -3.00 28.79
CA GLY A 264 2.27 -4.46 28.74
C GLY A 264 1.20 -5.40 28.16
N GLY A 265 0.18 -4.88 27.49
CA GLY A 265 -1.02 -5.60 27.09
C GLY A 265 -1.03 -5.90 25.60
N ARG A 266 -1.06 -7.20 25.26
CA ARG A 266 -1.16 -7.70 23.88
C ARG A 266 -2.26 -6.99 23.10
N MET A 267 -1.91 -6.18 22.10
CA MET A 267 -2.87 -5.52 21.21
C MET A 267 -3.80 -6.55 20.53
N THR A 268 -5.11 -6.38 20.72
CA THR A 268 -6.12 -6.96 19.83
C THR A 268 -6.91 -5.82 19.21
N VAL A 269 -6.65 -5.52 17.94
CA VAL A 269 -7.47 -4.56 17.17
C VAL A 269 -8.53 -5.37 16.43
N PRO A 270 -9.83 -5.26 16.78
CA PRO A 270 -10.90 -5.77 15.94
C PRO A 270 -11.01 -4.81 14.75
N TRP A 271 -10.63 -5.27 13.55
CA TRP A 271 -10.86 -4.52 12.31
C TRP A 271 -12.32 -4.06 12.23
N GLY A 272 -12.55 -2.80 11.87
CA GLY A 272 -13.88 -2.22 11.72
C GLY A 272 -14.78 -3.13 10.88
N ARG A 273 -15.92 -3.55 11.45
CA ARG A 273 -16.93 -4.37 10.74
C ARG A 273 -17.80 -3.53 9.79
N GLY A 274 -17.52 -2.23 9.66
CA GLY A 274 -18.30 -1.29 8.88
C GLY A 274 -17.96 -1.39 7.40
N ARG A 275 -18.94 -1.75 6.58
CA ARG A 275 -18.91 -1.74 5.09
C ARG A 275 -18.31 -2.94 4.34
N LEU A 276 -18.13 -4.09 4.99
CA LEU A 276 -18.17 -5.40 4.29
C LEU A 276 -19.57 -6.04 4.32
N ALA A 277 -20.52 -5.39 4.98
CA ALA A 277 -21.90 -5.89 5.12
C ALA A 277 -22.75 -5.74 3.84
N LEU A 278 -22.37 -4.89 2.89
CA LEU A 278 -23.07 -4.78 1.60
C LEU A 278 -22.67 -5.89 0.61
N ALA A 279 -21.47 -6.47 0.75
CA ALA A 279 -21.09 -7.68 0.02
C ALA A 279 -21.78 -8.96 0.57
N ARG A 280 -22.33 -8.92 1.78
CA ARG A 280 -23.05 -10.06 2.38
C ARG A 280 -24.45 -10.28 1.81
N ALA A 281 -25.03 -9.28 1.15
CA ALA A 281 -26.34 -9.43 0.50
C ALA A 281 -26.31 -10.36 -0.73
N ALA A 282 -25.12 -10.71 -1.25
CA ALA A 282 -24.95 -11.64 -2.37
C ALA A 282 -24.83 -13.12 -1.96
N GLY A 283 -24.97 -13.45 -0.67
CA GLY A 283 -25.25 -14.82 -0.20
C GLY A 283 -24.24 -15.90 -0.61
N ARG A 284 -23.18 -16.09 0.19
CA ARG A 284 -22.59 -17.40 0.57
C ARG A 284 -21.38 -17.20 1.49
N VAL A 285 -21.12 -18.26 2.28
CA VAL A 285 -19.99 -18.49 3.20
C VAL A 285 -20.19 -18.07 4.66
N LYS A 286 -20.49 -19.08 5.50
CA LYS A 286 -20.20 -19.11 6.93
C LYS A 286 -18.78 -19.64 7.12
N THR A 287 -17.90 -18.94 7.84
CA THR A 287 -16.72 -19.57 8.43
C THR A 287 -16.25 -18.87 9.71
N GLN A 288 -15.91 -19.71 10.67
CA GLN A 288 -15.40 -19.45 12.01
C GLN A 288 -13.92 -19.02 11.95
N TRP A 289 -13.51 -18.09 12.82
CA TRP A 289 -12.24 -17.38 12.73
C TRP A 289 -11.11 -18.09 13.47
N LEU A 290 -10.03 -18.43 12.76
CA LEU A 290 -8.71 -18.76 13.31
C LEU A 290 -7.66 -17.92 12.57
N TRP A 291 -6.73 -17.35 13.32
CA TRP A 291 -5.68 -16.45 12.85
C TRP A 291 -4.69 -17.20 11.97
N SER A 292 -4.37 -16.66 10.79
CA SER A 292 -3.34 -17.21 9.90
C SER A 292 -2.36 -16.10 9.50
N VAL A 293 -1.12 -16.25 9.95
CA VAL A 293 0.03 -15.42 9.58
C VAL A 293 0.37 -15.68 8.12
N VAL A 294 0.48 -14.61 7.32
CA VAL A 294 0.93 -14.73 5.92
C VAL A 294 2.41 -15.14 5.92
N SER A 295 2.70 -16.32 5.36
CA SER A 295 4.06 -16.80 5.19
C SER A 295 4.64 -16.20 3.89
N PHE A 296 5.56 -15.25 4.02
CA PHE A 296 6.32 -14.71 2.90
C PHE A 296 7.68 -15.42 2.81
N SER A 297 8.04 -15.91 1.62
CA SER A 297 9.35 -16.50 1.37
C SER A 297 10.46 -15.44 1.43
N THR A 298 11.47 -15.69 2.26
CA THR A 298 12.64 -14.86 2.54
C THR A 298 13.49 -14.54 1.30
N PRO A 299 14.25 -13.43 1.27
CA PRO A 299 15.09 -13.01 0.13
C PRO A 299 16.21 -14.00 -0.25
N ARG A 300 16.58 -14.95 0.62
CA ARG A 300 17.67 -15.94 0.37
C ARG A 300 17.47 -16.76 -0.90
N ARG A 301 16.24 -17.17 -1.23
CA ARG A 301 15.96 -17.97 -2.45
C ARG A 301 16.15 -17.20 -3.76
N ILE A 302 16.07 -15.86 -3.74
CA ILE A 302 16.31 -15.01 -4.93
C ILE A 302 17.81 -14.85 -5.20
N ALA A 303 18.65 -14.86 -4.15
CA ALA A 303 20.10 -14.78 -4.29
C ALA A 303 20.69 -16.08 -4.89
N GLU A 304 20.22 -17.25 -4.44
CA GLU A 304 20.68 -18.56 -4.94
C GLU A 304 20.27 -18.80 -6.41
N ALA A 305 19.09 -18.35 -6.81
CA ALA A 305 18.65 -18.39 -8.21
C ALA A 305 19.51 -17.50 -9.13
N ARG A 306 19.95 -16.33 -8.64
CA ARG A 306 20.81 -15.40 -9.40
C ARG A 306 22.25 -15.90 -9.54
N LEU A 307 22.79 -16.56 -8.52
CA LEU A 307 24.12 -17.19 -8.57
C LEU A 307 24.15 -18.35 -9.57
N SER A 308 23.09 -19.17 -9.57
CA SER A 308 22.93 -20.30 -10.51
C SER A 308 22.78 -19.85 -11.98
N ALA A 309 22.16 -18.69 -12.22
CA ALA A 309 22.03 -18.10 -13.55
C ALA A 309 23.35 -17.48 -14.06
N ARG A 310 24.14 -16.84 -13.18
CA ARG A 310 25.47 -16.30 -13.52
C ARG A 310 26.49 -17.39 -13.86
N ALA A 311 26.40 -18.57 -13.24
CA ALA A 311 27.27 -19.70 -13.55
C ALA A 311 27.04 -20.26 -14.98
N ARG A 312 25.80 -20.17 -15.51
CA ARG A 312 25.46 -20.66 -16.86
C ARG A 312 25.77 -19.67 -17.99
N ALA A 313 26.03 -18.40 -17.67
CA ALA A 313 26.26 -17.34 -18.66
C ALA A 313 27.73 -17.16 -19.08
N ARG A 314 28.67 -17.94 -18.54
CA ARG A 314 30.09 -17.93 -18.96
C ARG A 314 30.29 -18.82 -20.19
N ARG A 315 29.91 -18.33 -21.37
CA ARG A 315 30.53 -18.74 -22.65
C ARG A 315 31.32 -17.55 -23.21
N PRO A 316 32.52 -17.76 -23.76
CA PRO A 316 33.35 -16.65 -24.24
C PRO A 316 32.71 -15.99 -25.48
N ARG A 317 32.63 -14.66 -25.48
CA ARG A 317 32.25 -13.87 -26.67
C ARG A 317 33.43 -13.81 -27.66
N PRO A 318 33.17 -13.81 -28.98
CA PRO A 318 34.22 -13.61 -29.97
C PRO A 318 34.72 -12.15 -29.96
N LYS A 319 36.02 -11.96 -30.22
CA LYS A 319 36.69 -10.66 -30.26
C LYS A 319 36.24 -9.85 -31.48
N THR A 320 35.77 -8.62 -31.29
CA THR A 320 35.58 -7.62 -32.36
C THR A 320 36.82 -6.72 -32.51
N PRO A 321 37.10 -6.18 -33.71
CA PRO A 321 38.36 -5.49 -34.00
C PRO A 321 38.36 -4.03 -33.53
N SER A 322 39.56 -3.58 -33.16
CA SER A 322 39.94 -2.25 -32.68
C SER A 322 39.81 -1.18 -33.78
N TYR A 323 39.10 -0.09 -33.50
CA TYR A 323 39.12 1.13 -34.31
C TYR A 323 40.26 2.05 -33.84
N ARG A 324 41.23 2.32 -34.73
CA ARG A 324 42.24 3.36 -34.57
C ARG A 324 41.61 4.75 -34.77
N ARG A 325 41.89 5.65 -33.83
CA ARG A 325 41.68 7.11 -33.95
C ARG A 325 42.47 7.64 -35.15
N VAL A 326 41.80 8.40 -36.03
CA VAL A 326 42.45 9.39 -36.90
C VAL A 326 42.20 10.76 -36.28
N LEU A 327 43.28 11.42 -35.88
CA LEU A 327 43.35 12.83 -35.56
C LEU A 327 43.33 13.61 -36.88
N LEU A 328 42.43 14.59 -37.01
CA LEU A 328 42.56 15.65 -38.01
C LEU A 328 43.00 16.91 -37.28
N ALA A 329 44.17 17.40 -37.68
CA ALA A 329 44.62 18.76 -37.46
C ALA A 329 44.60 19.46 -38.82
N SER A 330 44.17 20.73 -38.80
CA SER A 330 44.09 21.72 -39.88
C SER A 330 42.90 21.59 -40.83
#